data_AF-A0A1I2G9I0-F1
#
_entry.id   AF-A0A1I2G9I0-F1
#
_cell.length_a   1.000
_cell.length_b   1.000
_cell.length_c   1.000
_cell.angle_alpha   90.00
_cell.angle_beta   90.00
_cell.angle_gamma   90.00
#
_symmetry.space_group_name_H-M   'P 1'
#
loop_
_entity.id
_entity.type
_entity.pdbx_description
1 polymer ?
#
loop_
_entity_poly.entity_id
_entity_poly.type
_entity_poly.pdbx_seq_one_letter_code
_entity_poly.pdbx_strand_id
1 'polypeptide(L)'
;MMNYQLIHELIDQAADFQKENQKGSLQDFSAWLSQKIENEKKWQKQNDDKLKDSFQDSDNHFQNNEEDFKEQENYSVLALITYLYRYAKLYAKKALEEHQSAFVTFDELVYLITLYFNPNPLSKTQLIETNIHEKPTGMEIIKRLLKNKLIEQFDSQEDKRIKYLRVTEKGKTEFMKVFGTMRAIAQLVSGNLTKEEDYQLFQLLKKLHLFHNPIFLHEKEKPLQQILTRV
;
A
#
# COMPACT_ATOMS: atom_id res chain seq x y z
N MET A 1 22.23 -18.68 -22.55
CA MET A 1 23.02 -18.22 -21.39
C MET A 1 22.55 -18.99 -20.17
N MET A 2 23.46 -19.44 -19.29
CA MET A 2 23.09 -20.10 -18.03
C MET A 2 22.34 -19.12 -17.11
N ASN A 3 21.22 -19.55 -16.54
CA ASN A 3 20.43 -18.79 -15.57
C ASN A 3 20.97 -19.09 -14.16
N TYR A 4 21.51 -18.08 -13.48
CA TYR A 4 22.11 -18.20 -12.14
C TYR A 4 21.17 -17.83 -10.99
N GLN A 5 19.85 -17.78 -11.24
CA GLN A 5 18.85 -17.37 -10.26
C GLN A 5 18.94 -18.14 -8.93
N LEU A 6 19.16 -19.45 -8.98
CA LEU A 6 19.33 -20.27 -7.77
C LEU A 6 20.58 -19.88 -6.96
N ILE A 7 21.66 -19.49 -7.62
CA ILE A 7 22.88 -19.07 -6.92
C ILE A 7 22.66 -17.73 -6.23
N HIS A 8 21.97 -16.79 -6.88
CA HIS A 8 21.58 -15.53 -6.24
C HIS A 8 20.71 -15.77 -5.01
N GLU A 9 19.71 -16.64 -5.12
CA GLU A 9 18.85 -17.01 -4.00
C GLU A 9 19.64 -17.64 -2.84
N LEU A 10 20.56 -18.56 -3.13
CA LEU A 10 21.42 -19.16 -2.11
C LEU A 10 22.31 -18.13 -1.41
N ILE A 11 22.83 -17.15 -2.15
CA ILE A 11 23.63 -16.05 -1.58
C ILE A 11 22.79 -15.19 -0.64
N ASP A 12 21.57 -14.83 -1.05
CA ASP A 12 20.66 -14.03 -0.23
C ASP A 12 20.27 -14.78 1.06
N GLN A 13 19.93 -16.07 0.96
CA GLN A 13 19.62 -16.90 2.13
C GLN A 13 20.84 -17.06 3.06
N ALA A 14 22.04 -17.22 2.52
CA ALA A 14 23.27 -17.32 3.31
C ALA A 14 23.57 -16.00 4.05
N ALA A 15 23.30 -14.85 3.41
CA ALA A 15 23.44 -13.55 4.04
C ALA A 15 22.47 -13.38 5.23
N ASP A 16 21.21 -13.81 5.08
CA ASP A 16 20.23 -13.79 6.17
C ASP A 16 20.62 -14.72 7.32
N PHE A 17 21.07 -15.94 7.01
CA PHE A 17 21.58 -16.87 8.02
C PHE A 17 22.75 -16.28 8.82
N GLN A 18 23.68 -15.58 8.15
CA GLN A 18 24.84 -14.96 8.81
C GLN A 18 24.48 -13.76 9.70
N LYS A 19 23.38 -13.04 9.41
CA LYS A 19 22.85 -11.99 10.31
C LYS A 19 22.36 -12.59 11.63
N GLU A 20 21.70 -13.75 11.57
CA GLU A 20 21.17 -14.45 12.73
C GLU A 20 22.24 -15.27 13.46
N ASN A 21 23.23 -15.80 12.74
CA ASN A 21 24.25 -16.71 13.23
C ASN A 21 25.65 -16.31 12.72
N GLN A 22 26.37 -15.50 13.49
CA GLN A 22 27.67 -14.90 13.09
C GLN A 22 28.78 -15.90 12.73
N LYS A 23 28.67 -17.18 13.14
CA LYS A 23 29.64 -18.25 12.85
C LYS A 23 28.93 -19.59 12.66
N GLY A 24 28.28 -19.79 11.52
CA GLY A 24 27.67 -21.07 11.14
C GLY A 24 28.41 -21.78 10.02
N SER A 25 28.46 -23.11 10.08
CA SER A 25 28.97 -23.97 9.01
C SER A 25 27.93 -24.17 7.90
N LEU A 26 28.34 -24.80 6.78
CA LEU A 26 27.42 -25.18 5.72
C LEU A 26 26.33 -26.16 6.21
N GLN A 27 26.65 -27.02 7.17
CA GLN A 27 25.68 -27.93 7.79
C GLN A 27 24.63 -27.15 8.59
N ASP A 28 25.07 -26.18 9.40
CA ASP A 28 24.17 -25.31 10.16
C ASP A 28 23.25 -24.49 9.24
N PHE A 29 23.82 -23.97 8.14
CA PHE A 29 23.04 -23.28 7.11
C PHE A 29 21.98 -24.20 6.48
N SER A 30 22.34 -25.43 6.13
CA SER A 30 21.39 -26.38 5.53
C SER A 30 20.25 -26.77 6.47
N ALA A 31 20.54 -26.92 7.76
CA ALA A 31 19.54 -27.24 8.78
C ALA A 31 18.60 -26.05 9.00
N TRP A 32 19.16 -24.85 9.13
CA TRP A 32 18.41 -23.60 9.25
C TRP A 32 17.50 -23.35 8.04
N LEU A 33 18.03 -23.51 6.82
CA LEU A 33 17.25 -23.29 5.60
C LEU A 33 16.11 -24.30 5.49
N SER A 34 16.36 -25.57 5.81
CA SER A 34 15.32 -26.62 5.83
C SER A 34 14.23 -26.30 6.84
N GLN A 35 14.60 -25.85 8.04
CA GLN A 35 13.66 -25.47 9.08
C GLN A 35 12.86 -24.22 8.70
N LYS A 36 13.50 -23.20 8.11
CA LYS A 36 12.85 -21.98 7.61
C LYS A 36 11.79 -22.32 6.57
N ILE A 37 12.15 -23.13 5.57
CA ILE A 37 11.21 -23.60 4.53
C ILE A 37 10.06 -24.41 5.13
N GLU A 38 10.34 -25.29 6.10
CA GLU A 38 9.29 -26.09 6.75
C GLU A 38 8.34 -25.22 7.58
N ASN A 39 8.86 -24.23 8.30
CA ASN A 39 8.06 -23.28 9.06
C ASN A 39 7.18 -22.41 8.15
N GLU A 40 7.71 -21.94 7.02
CA GLU A 40 6.94 -21.21 6.00
C GLU A 40 5.80 -22.09 5.44
N LYS A 41 6.08 -23.35 5.12
CA LYS A 41 5.05 -24.31 4.66
C LYS A 41 3.99 -24.58 5.72
N LYS A 42 4.37 -24.73 7.00
CA LYS A 42 3.42 -24.92 8.11
C LYS A 42 2.54 -23.69 8.31
N TRP A 43 3.12 -22.49 8.25
CA TRP A 43 2.37 -21.24 8.34
C TRP A 43 1.39 -21.09 7.18
N GLN A 44 1.81 -21.39 5.94
CA GLN A 44 0.92 -21.37 4.76
C GLN A 44 -0.23 -22.36 4.92
N LYS A 45 0.06 -23.63 5.23
CA LYS A 45 -0.97 -24.67 5.39
C LYS A 45 -1.98 -24.34 6.50
N GLN A 46 -1.52 -23.86 7.65
CA GLN A 46 -2.40 -23.47 8.75
C GLN A 46 -3.31 -22.29 8.39
N ASN A 47 -2.83 -21.35 7.59
CA ASN A 47 -3.66 -20.24 7.12
C ASN A 47 -4.63 -20.69 6.03
N ASP A 48 -4.20 -21.54 5.09
CA ASP A 48 -5.07 -22.09 4.03
C ASP A 48 -6.21 -22.92 4.61
N ASP A 49 -5.94 -23.74 5.62
CA ASP A 49 -6.97 -24.54 6.30
C ASP A 49 -7.96 -23.63 7.04
N LYS A 50 -7.49 -22.61 7.78
CA LYS A 50 -8.36 -21.61 8.42
C LYS A 50 -9.18 -20.77 7.43
N LEU A 51 -8.59 -20.42 6.29
CA LEU A 51 -9.28 -19.71 5.21
C LEU A 51 -10.42 -20.57 4.67
N LYS A 52 -10.16 -21.85 4.37
CA LYS A 52 -11.18 -22.78 3.89
C LYS A 52 -12.32 -22.98 4.90
N ASP A 53 -11.98 -23.16 6.17
CA ASP A 53 -12.98 -23.28 7.24
C ASP A 53 -13.86 -22.02 7.29
N SER A 54 -13.28 -20.82 7.15
CA SER A 54 -14.03 -19.55 7.16
C SER A 54 -14.99 -19.37 5.97
N PHE A 55 -14.64 -19.87 4.78
CA PHE A 55 -15.53 -19.83 3.61
C PHE A 55 -16.62 -20.92 3.69
N GLN A 56 -16.36 -22.05 4.34
CA GLN A 56 -17.35 -23.11 4.55
C GLN A 56 -18.38 -22.76 5.63
N ASP A 57 -17.98 -22.03 6.68
CA ASP A 57 -18.90 -21.53 7.70
C ASP A 57 -19.83 -20.44 7.15
N SER A 58 -19.38 -19.61 6.21
CA SER A 58 -20.26 -18.65 5.51
C SER A 58 -21.30 -19.35 4.63
N ASP A 59 -20.95 -20.50 4.03
CA ASP A 59 -21.87 -21.27 3.18
C ASP A 59 -22.96 -22.01 3.98
N ASN A 60 -22.73 -22.33 5.24
CA ASN A 60 -23.76 -22.97 6.09
C ASN A 60 -24.78 -21.96 6.68
N HIS A 61 -24.55 -20.66 6.51
CA HIS A 61 -25.42 -19.61 7.02
C HIS A 61 -26.52 -19.15 6.05
N PHE A 62 -26.65 -19.70 4.84
CA PHE A 62 -27.64 -19.31 3.80
C PHE A 62 -29.15 -19.50 4.15
N GLN A 63 -29.55 -19.47 5.44
CA GLN A 63 -30.94 -19.64 5.88
C GLN A 63 -31.62 -18.38 6.48
N ASN A 64 -30.98 -17.21 6.49
CA ASN A 64 -31.64 -15.93 6.87
C ASN A 64 -32.03 -15.07 5.64
N ASN A 65 -32.76 -13.97 5.84
CA ASN A 65 -33.26 -13.12 4.75
C ASN A 65 -32.12 -12.41 3.99
N GLU A 66 -32.22 -12.32 2.65
CA GLU A 66 -31.17 -11.76 1.76
C GLU A 66 -30.71 -10.33 2.10
N GLU A 67 -31.60 -9.50 2.67
CA GLU A 67 -31.28 -8.12 3.06
C GLU A 67 -30.32 -8.05 4.26
N ASP A 68 -30.53 -8.89 5.28
CA ASP A 68 -29.68 -8.94 6.48
C ASP A 68 -28.25 -9.41 6.15
N PHE A 69 -28.10 -10.29 5.16
CA PHE A 69 -26.78 -10.76 4.69
C PHE A 69 -25.99 -9.68 3.98
N LYS A 70 -26.63 -8.96 3.06
CA LYS A 70 -25.97 -7.90 2.30
C LYS A 70 -25.46 -6.79 3.21
N GLU A 71 -26.17 -6.48 4.29
CA GLU A 71 -25.69 -5.55 5.31
C GLU A 71 -24.44 -6.09 6.04
N GLN A 72 -24.45 -7.34 6.49
CA GLN A 72 -23.29 -7.96 7.15
C GLN A 72 -22.05 -8.01 6.26
N GLU A 73 -22.22 -8.33 4.97
CA GLU A 73 -21.15 -8.28 3.97
C GLU A 73 -20.58 -6.86 3.82
N ASN A 74 -21.44 -5.84 3.72
CA ASN A 74 -21.02 -4.44 3.62
C ASN A 74 -20.19 -3.99 4.83
N TYR A 75 -20.61 -4.35 6.06
CA TYR A 75 -19.82 -4.07 7.27
C TYR A 75 -18.47 -4.76 7.25
N SER A 76 -18.43 -6.00 6.76
CA SER A 76 -17.21 -6.81 6.68
C SER A 76 -16.23 -6.22 5.66
N VAL A 77 -16.71 -5.80 4.48
CA VAL A 77 -15.91 -5.09 3.47
C VAL A 77 -15.32 -3.82 4.03
N LEU A 78 -16.10 -3.00 4.75
CA LEU A 78 -15.61 -1.77 5.39
C LEU A 78 -14.49 -2.06 6.40
N ALA A 79 -14.67 -3.09 7.23
CA ALA A 79 -13.66 -3.51 8.20
C ALA A 79 -12.38 -4.00 7.51
N LEU A 80 -12.50 -4.86 6.49
CA LEU A 80 -11.38 -5.43 5.76
C LEU A 80 -10.56 -4.36 5.02
N ILE A 81 -11.22 -3.40 4.35
CA ILE A 81 -10.53 -2.26 3.73
C ILE A 81 -9.75 -1.46 4.78
N THR A 82 -10.34 -1.24 5.95
CA THR A 82 -9.69 -0.54 7.06
C THR A 82 -8.47 -1.31 7.57
N TYR A 83 -8.56 -2.64 7.70
CA TYR A 83 -7.46 -3.48 8.14
C TYR A 83 -6.32 -3.50 7.13
N LEU A 84 -6.62 -3.66 5.84
CA LEU A 84 -5.62 -3.63 4.76
C LEU A 84 -4.86 -2.31 4.73
N TYR A 85 -5.56 -1.17 4.88
CA TYR A 85 -4.88 0.13 5.00
C TYR A 85 -3.95 0.19 6.23
N ARG A 86 -4.39 -0.33 7.39
CA ARG A 86 -3.56 -0.36 8.61
C ARG A 86 -2.33 -1.25 8.45
N TYR A 87 -2.46 -2.42 7.82
CA TYR A 87 -1.32 -3.29 7.51
C TYR A 87 -0.33 -2.59 6.58
N ALA A 88 -0.81 -2.00 5.47
CA ALA A 88 0.03 -1.26 4.54
C ALA A 88 0.78 -0.11 5.23
N LYS A 89 0.09 0.66 6.07
CA LYS A 89 0.69 1.76 6.85
C LYS A 89 1.74 1.27 7.85
N LEU A 90 1.48 0.15 8.52
CA LEU A 90 2.43 -0.47 9.45
C LEU A 90 3.71 -0.90 8.73
N TYR A 91 3.59 -1.59 7.60
CA TYR A 91 4.74 -2.06 6.83
C TYR A 91 5.53 -0.89 6.22
N ALA A 92 4.83 0.11 5.66
CA ALA A 92 5.48 1.31 5.15
C ALA A 92 6.27 2.04 6.23
N LYS A 93 5.72 2.17 7.45
CA LYS A 93 6.45 2.76 8.57
C LYS A 93 7.76 2.04 8.86
N LYS A 94 7.75 0.70 8.89
CA LYS A 94 8.97 -0.11 9.08
C LYS A 94 10.01 0.15 8.01
N ALA A 95 9.60 0.21 6.74
CA ALA A 95 10.51 0.51 5.63
C ALA A 95 11.12 1.92 5.72
N LEU A 96 10.33 2.92 6.12
CA LEU A 96 10.84 4.29 6.29
C LEU A 96 11.89 4.36 7.41
N GLU A 97 11.68 3.63 8.52
CA GLU A 97 12.62 3.54 9.64
C GLU A 97 13.91 2.79 9.26
N GLU A 98 13.79 1.66 8.56
CA GLU A 98 14.91 0.82 8.13
C GLU A 98 15.89 1.58 7.21
N HIS A 99 15.36 2.39 6.29
CA HIS A 99 16.15 3.16 5.33
C HIS A 99 16.55 4.55 5.81
N GLN A 100 16.30 4.88 7.08
CA GLN A 100 16.49 6.22 7.67
C GLN A 100 15.95 7.31 6.74
N SER A 101 14.74 7.09 6.23
CA SER A 101 14.19 7.87 5.14
C SER A 101 13.90 9.31 5.57
N ALA A 102 13.99 10.25 4.63
CA ALA A 102 13.56 11.63 4.86
C ALA A 102 12.04 11.81 4.95
N PHE A 103 11.24 10.79 4.59
CA PHE A 103 9.78 10.79 4.76
C PHE A 103 9.42 10.45 6.20
N VAL A 104 8.50 11.23 6.78
CA VAL A 104 8.03 11.03 8.15
C VAL A 104 6.84 10.07 8.19
N THR A 105 6.00 10.08 7.15
CA THR A 105 4.77 9.28 7.11
C THR A 105 4.58 8.58 5.78
N PHE A 106 3.77 7.51 5.79
CA PHE A 106 3.34 6.83 4.57
C PHE A 106 2.63 7.80 3.60
N ASP A 107 1.79 8.70 4.12
CA ASP A 107 1.06 9.65 3.27
C ASP A 107 2.00 10.66 2.57
N GLU A 108 3.13 11.04 3.16
CA GLU A 108 4.14 11.88 2.49
C GLU A 108 4.74 11.17 1.27
N LEU A 109 4.98 9.88 1.39
CA LEU A 109 5.47 9.04 0.30
C LEU A 109 4.41 8.91 -0.80
N VAL A 110 3.14 8.70 -0.45
CA VAL A 110 2.04 8.62 -1.42
C VAL A 110 1.87 9.96 -2.17
N TYR A 111 2.01 11.10 -1.48
CA TYR A 111 1.98 12.42 -2.12
C TYR A 111 3.13 12.59 -3.12
N LEU A 112 4.34 12.15 -2.76
CA LEU A 112 5.47 12.21 -3.68
C LEU A 112 5.28 11.26 -4.86
N ILE A 113 4.83 10.02 -4.65
CA ILE A 113 4.50 9.05 -5.71
C ILE A 113 3.49 9.66 -6.68
N THR A 114 2.43 10.28 -6.15
CA THR A 114 1.41 10.96 -6.95
C THR A 114 2.05 12.03 -7.82
N LEU A 115 2.88 12.92 -7.27
CA LEU A 115 3.57 13.95 -8.04
C LEU A 115 4.57 13.37 -9.05
N TYR A 116 5.25 12.28 -8.71
CA TYR A 116 6.31 11.69 -9.53
C TYR A 116 5.76 11.00 -10.77
N PHE A 117 4.66 10.26 -10.63
CA PHE A 117 4.05 9.52 -11.75
C PHE A 117 2.97 10.30 -12.49
N ASN A 118 2.52 11.47 -11.98
CA ASN A 118 1.57 12.28 -12.72
C ASN A 118 2.27 12.93 -13.93
N PRO A 119 1.74 12.75 -15.16
CA PRO A 119 2.33 13.36 -16.35
C PRO A 119 2.26 14.90 -16.32
N ASN A 120 1.32 15.48 -15.57
CA ASN A 120 1.09 16.92 -15.52
C ASN A 120 1.46 17.50 -14.15
N PRO A 121 2.02 18.73 -14.10
CA PRO A 121 2.23 19.42 -12.84
C PRO A 121 0.92 19.64 -12.09
N LEU A 122 0.94 19.42 -10.77
CA LEU A 122 -0.23 19.58 -9.91
C LEU A 122 -0.08 20.81 -9.03
N SER A 123 -1.17 21.59 -8.92
CA SER A 123 -1.28 22.59 -7.87
C SER A 123 -1.43 21.91 -6.50
N LYS A 124 -1.30 22.68 -5.41
CA LYS A 124 -1.53 22.17 -4.06
C LYS A 124 -2.93 21.55 -3.92
N THR A 125 -3.96 22.23 -4.42
CA THR A 125 -5.35 21.76 -4.36
C THR A 125 -5.51 20.45 -5.12
N GLN A 126 -5.05 20.39 -6.37
CA GLN A 126 -5.16 19.17 -7.18
C GLN A 126 -4.41 17.98 -6.56
N LEU A 127 -3.23 18.20 -5.97
CA LEU A 127 -2.50 17.14 -5.31
C LEU A 127 -3.27 16.61 -4.08
N ILE A 128 -3.84 17.50 -3.28
CA ILE A 128 -4.66 17.13 -2.11
C ILE A 128 -5.89 16.33 -2.54
N GLU A 129 -6.59 16.81 -3.56
CA GLU A 129 -7.78 16.14 -4.12
C GLU A 129 -7.45 14.78 -4.72
N THR A 130 -6.34 14.67 -5.45
CA THR A 130 -5.86 13.39 -6.01
C THR A 130 -5.57 12.36 -4.91
N ASN A 131 -5.15 12.81 -3.73
CA ASN A 131 -4.86 11.97 -2.57
C ASN A 131 -6.06 11.80 -1.62
N ILE A 132 -7.26 12.28 -2.00
CA ILE A 132 -8.51 12.10 -1.22
C ILE A 132 -8.37 12.55 0.24
N HIS A 133 -7.70 13.69 0.46
CA HIS A 133 -7.51 14.27 1.79
C HIS A 133 -8.28 15.56 1.97
N GLU A 134 -8.70 15.81 3.21
CA GLU A 134 -9.17 17.14 3.57
C GLU A 134 -8.04 18.17 3.50
N LYS A 135 -8.41 19.40 3.13
CA LYS A 135 -7.48 20.49 2.85
C LYS A 135 -6.46 20.75 3.98
N PRO A 136 -6.84 20.74 5.27
CA PRO A 136 -5.87 20.96 6.35
C PRO A 136 -4.81 19.86 6.42
N THR A 137 -5.23 18.59 6.34
CA THR A 137 -4.34 17.42 6.37
C THR A 137 -3.36 17.44 5.20
N GLY A 138 -3.89 17.62 3.99
CA GLY A 138 -3.07 17.65 2.78
C GLY A 138 -2.10 18.84 2.74
N MET A 139 -2.52 20.01 3.24
CA MET A 139 -1.64 21.18 3.31
C MET A 139 -0.47 20.96 4.27
N GLU A 140 -0.70 20.33 5.42
CA GLU A 140 0.36 20.04 6.39
C GLU A 140 1.35 19.00 5.84
N ILE A 141 0.89 17.98 5.09
CA ILE A 141 1.77 17.05 4.37
C ILE A 141 2.65 17.80 3.35
N ILE A 142 2.04 18.63 2.49
CA ILE A 142 2.77 19.43 1.49
C ILE A 142 3.79 20.36 2.16
N LYS A 143 3.43 21.00 3.27
CA LYS A 143 4.32 21.88 4.02
C LYS A 143 5.55 21.14 4.54
N ARG A 144 5.40 19.91 5.07
CA ARG A 144 6.53 19.09 5.51
C ARG A 144 7.42 18.66 4.35
N LEU A 145 6.83 18.23 3.22
CA LEU A 145 7.59 17.89 2.01
C LEU A 145 8.40 19.09 1.47
N LEU A 146 7.82 20.29 1.44
CA LEU A 146 8.50 21.53 1.04
C LEU A 146 9.62 21.89 2.03
N LYS A 147 9.34 21.84 3.34
CA LYS A 147 10.33 22.11 4.40
C LYS A 147 11.54 21.18 4.29
N ASN A 148 11.31 19.91 3.98
CA ASN A 148 12.36 18.91 3.82
C ASN A 148 13.01 18.93 2.42
N LYS A 149 12.60 19.84 1.54
CA LYS A 149 13.09 20.01 0.17
C LYS A 149 12.92 18.76 -0.71
N LEU A 150 11.90 17.95 -0.43
CA LEU A 150 11.56 16.75 -1.21
C LEU A 150 10.71 17.11 -2.43
N ILE A 151 9.94 18.18 -2.32
CA ILE A 151 9.23 18.81 -3.43
C ILE A 151 9.57 20.30 -3.45
N GLU A 152 9.34 20.93 -4.59
CA GLU A 152 9.47 22.38 -4.75
C GLU A 152 8.24 22.97 -5.44
N GLN A 153 8.06 24.26 -5.27
CA GLN A 153 6.97 25.03 -5.85
C GLN A 153 7.52 25.94 -6.95
N PHE A 154 6.82 26.02 -8.08
CA PHE A 154 7.18 26.87 -9.21
C PHE A 154 5.96 27.53 -9.84
N ASP A 155 6.18 28.61 -10.58
CA ASP A 155 5.13 29.43 -11.17
C ASP A 155 4.64 28.81 -12.47
N SER A 156 3.33 28.90 -12.73
CA SER A 156 2.82 28.62 -14.07
C SER A 156 3.41 29.62 -15.08
N GLN A 157 3.68 29.14 -16.29
CA GLN A 157 4.11 29.99 -17.39
C GLN A 157 2.97 30.89 -17.91
N GLU A 158 1.71 30.45 -17.76
CA GLU A 158 0.53 31.15 -18.26
C GLU A 158 -0.03 32.17 -17.24
N ASP A 159 -0.05 31.80 -15.95
CA ASP A 159 -0.52 32.67 -14.87
C ASP A 159 0.37 32.51 -13.63
N LYS A 160 1.25 33.49 -13.36
CA LYS A 160 2.17 33.48 -12.20
C LYS A 160 1.48 33.43 -10.84
N ARG A 161 0.16 33.66 -10.77
CA ARG A 161 -0.64 33.47 -9.55
C ARG A 161 -0.85 31.99 -9.24
N ILE A 162 -0.81 31.13 -10.26
CA ILE A 162 -0.88 29.68 -10.12
C ILE A 162 0.51 29.16 -9.79
N LYS A 163 0.56 28.30 -8.78
CA LYS A 163 1.78 27.66 -8.34
C LYS A 163 1.62 26.14 -8.43
N TYR A 164 2.53 25.51 -9.15
CA TYR A 164 2.61 24.06 -9.29
C TYR A 164 3.66 23.47 -8.37
N LEU A 165 3.55 22.17 -8.13
CA LEU A 165 4.49 21.38 -7.37
C LEU A 165 5.21 20.41 -8.30
N ARG A 166 6.48 20.15 -8.02
CA ARG A 166 7.25 19.06 -8.64
C ARG A 166 8.21 18.44 -7.63
N VAL A 167 8.60 17.20 -7.89
CA VAL A 167 9.58 16.48 -7.08
C VAL A 167 10.98 17.02 -7.38
N THR A 168 11.78 17.30 -6.33
CA THR A 168 13.17 17.73 -6.49
C THR A 168 14.09 16.54 -6.73
N GLU A 169 15.33 16.76 -7.17
CA GLU A 169 16.33 15.67 -7.26
C GLU A 169 16.59 14.99 -5.91
N LYS A 170 16.55 15.75 -4.81
CA LYS A 170 16.60 15.19 -3.46
C LYS A 170 15.39 14.27 -3.22
N GLY A 171 14.19 14.73 -3.53
CA GLY A 171 12.96 13.92 -3.39
C GLY A 171 13.00 12.63 -4.20
N LYS A 172 13.49 12.69 -5.44
CA LYS A 172 13.69 11.49 -6.27
C LYS A 172 14.70 10.54 -5.66
N THR A 173 15.82 11.05 -5.16
CA THR A 173 16.85 10.21 -4.51
C THR A 173 16.30 9.52 -3.27
N GLU A 174 15.58 10.24 -2.40
CA GLU A 174 14.95 9.68 -1.21
C GLU A 174 13.86 8.66 -1.56
N PHE A 175 13.08 8.92 -2.60
CA PHE A 175 12.10 7.98 -3.12
C PHE A 175 12.74 6.67 -3.60
N MET A 176 13.83 6.76 -4.37
CA MET A 176 14.52 5.59 -4.90
C MET A 176 15.11 4.68 -3.80
N LYS A 177 15.51 5.24 -2.64
CA LYS A 177 15.98 4.44 -1.48
C LYS A 177 14.90 3.48 -0.99
N VAL A 178 13.66 3.94 -0.92
CA VAL A 178 12.54 3.16 -0.36
C VAL A 178 11.75 2.41 -1.44
N PHE A 179 11.92 2.75 -2.72
CA PHE A 179 11.12 2.22 -3.83
C PHE A 179 11.13 0.69 -3.92
N GLY A 180 12.30 0.06 -3.77
CA GLY A 180 12.43 -1.40 -3.78
C GLY A 180 11.63 -2.06 -2.66
N THR A 181 11.76 -1.58 -1.44
CA THR A 181 11.02 -2.09 -0.28
C THR A 181 9.52 -1.80 -0.40
N MET A 182 9.12 -0.67 -0.98
CA MET A 182 7.70 -0.39 -1.23
C MET A 182 7.06 -1.37 -2.21
N ARG A 183 7.81 -1.81 -3.23
CA ARG A 183 7.35 -2.87 -4.13
C ARG A 183 7.14 -4.19 -3.38
N ALA A 184 8.05 -4.54 -2.47
CA ALA A 184 7.90 -5.72 -1.62
C ALA A 184 6.70 -5.59 -0.67
N ILE A 185 6.44 -4.40 -0.12
CA ILE A 185 5.26 -4.14 0.72
C ILE A 185 3.96 -4.30 -0.09
N ALA A 186 3.91 -3.77 -1.31
CA ALA A 186 2.74 -3.95 -2.17
C ALA A 186 2.45 -5.44 -2.43
N GLN A 187 3.49 -6.24 -2.68
CA GLN A 187 3.38 -7.69 -2.81
C GLN A 187 2.93 -8.36 -1.50
N LEU A 188 3.45 -7.93 -0.35
CA LEU A 188 3.08 -8.46 0.95
C LEU A 188 1.61 -8.16 1.29
N VAL A 189 1.09 -6.99 0.91
CA VAL A 189 -0.31 -6.61 1.12
C VAL A 189 -1.26 -7.44 0.25
N SER A 190 -0.90 -7.69 -1.02
CA SER A 190 -1.64 -8.65 -1.86
C SER A 190 -1.46 -10.10 -1.39
N GLY A 191 -0.40 -10.39 -0.64
CA GLY A 191 -0.24 -11.64 0.10
C GLY A 191 -0.28 -12.88 -0.79
N ASN A 192 -1.27 -13.74 -0.54
CA ASN A 192 -1.44 -15.04 -1.18
C ASN A 192 -2.42 -15.03 -2.37
N LEU A 193 -2.85 -13.85 -2.85
CA LEU A 193 -3.70 -13.77 -4.04
C LEU A 193 -2.97 -14.29 -5.28
N THR A 194 -3.69 -15.06 -6.09
CA THR A 194 -3.29 -15.39 -7.47
C THR A 194 -3.32 -14.13 -8.34
N LYS A 195 -2.73 -14.21 -9.55
CA LYS A 195 -2.73 -13.06 -10.47
C LYS A 195 -4.14 -12.67 -10.88
N GLU A 196 -5.00 -13.66 -11.06
CA GLU A 196 -6.39 -13.49 -11.45
C GLU A 196 -7.19 -12.82 -10.30
N GLU A 197 -7.01 -13.27 -9.06
CA GLU A 197 -7.65 -12.67 -7.88
C GLU A 197 -7.15 -11.25 -7.59
N ASP A 198 -5.84 -11.01 -7.68
CA ASP A 198 -5.24 -9.67 -7.52
C ASP A 198 -5.79 -8.69 -8.57
N TYR A 199 -5.92 -9.14 -9.82
CA TYR A 199 -6.53 -8.34 -10.88
C TYR A 199 -8.03 -8.09 -10.63
N GLN A 200 -8.79 -9.09 -10.17
CA GLN A 200 -10.20 -8.93 -9.81
C GLN A 200 -10.36 -7.92 -8.67
N LEU A 201 -9.55 -8.04 -7.61
CA LEU A 201 -9.54 -7.10 -6.49
C LEU A 201 -9.23 -5.67 -6.99
N PHE A 202 -8.22 -5.52 -7.84
CA PHE A 202 -7.90 -4.22 -8.47
C PHE A 202 -9.10 -3.63 -9.23
N GLN A 203 -9.81 -4.43 -10.04
CA GLN A 203 -11.00 -3.96 -10.76
C GLN A 203 -12.13 -3.55 -9.82
N LEU A 204 -12.36 -4.31 -8.74
CA LEU A 204 -13.37 -3.99 -7.74
C LEU A 204 -13.03 -2.70 -6.98
N LEU A 205 -11.79 -2.55 -6.51
CA LEU A 205 -11.32 -1.32 -5.86
C LEU A 205 -11.40 -0.11 -6.80
N LYS A 206 -11.06 -0.28 -8.08
CA LYS A 206 -11.20 0.76 -9.09
C LYS A 206 -12.66 1.15 -9.31
N LYS A 207 -13.59 0.18 -9.38
CA LYS A 207 -15.02 0.42 -9.49
C LYS A 207 -15.54 1.22 -8.28
N LEU A 208 -15.13 0.85 -7.06
CA LEU A 208 -15.46 1.58 -5.84
C LEU A 208 -14.89 3.00 -5.88
N HIS A 209 -13.63 3.17 -6.29
CA HIS A 209 -13.02 4.49 -6.42
C HIS A 209 -13.79 5.39 -7.39
N LEU A 210 -14.19 4.89 -8.56
CA LEU A 210 -14.96 5.64 -9.55
C LEU A 210 -16.35 6.06 -9.03
N PHE A 211 -16.95 5.29 -8.13
CA PHE A 211 -18.19 5.67 -7.45
C PHE A 211 -17.96 6.79 -6.42
N HIS A 212 -16.95 6.66 -5.57
CA HIS A 212 -16.72 7.59 -4.45
C HIS A 212 -16.05 8.90 -4.86
N ASN A 213 -15.20 8.89 -5.89
CA ASN A 213 -14.39 10.06 -6.24
C ASN A 213 -15.21 11.29 -6.64
N PRO A 214 -16.26 11.20 -7.48
CA PRO A 214 -17.13 12.34 -7.77
C PRO A 214 -17.86 12.88 -6.53
N ILE A 215 -18.27 12.00 -5.61
CA ILE A 215 -18.91 12.38 -4.34
C ILE A 215 -17.91 13.21 -3.51
N PHE A 216 -16.67 12.74 -3.38
CA PHE A 216 -15.63 13.48 -2.67
C PHE A 216 -15.34 14.85 -3.31
N LEU A 217 -15.22 14.92 -4.65
CA LEU A 217 -14.85 16.16 -5.35
C LEU A 217 -15.95 17.21 -5.37
N HIS A 218 -17.22 16.79 -5.41
CA HIS A 218 -18.34 17.70 -5.70
C HIS A 218 -19.41 17.76 -4.61
N GLU A 219 -19.41 16.82 -3.68
CA GLU A 219 -20.53 16.62 -2.74
C GLU A 219 -20.11 16.44 -1.29
N LYS A 220 -18.81 16.48 -0.97
CA LYS A 220 -18.31 16.23 0.39
C LYS A 220 -18.82 17.19 1.47
N GLU A 221 -19.27 18.38 1.08
CA GLU A 221 -19.86 19.38 1.99
C GLU A 221 -21.38 19.16 2.20
N LYS A 222 -22.02 18.25 1.45
CA LYS A 222 -23.44 17.96 1.61
C LYS A 222 -23.69 17.18 2.91
N PRO A 223 -24.86 17.35 3.55
CA PRO A 223 -25.26 16.51 4.67
C PRO A 223 -25.24 15.04 4.31
N LEU A 224 -24.81 14.18 5.24
CA LEU A 224 -24.69 12.74 5.03
C LEU A 224 -25.98 12.11 4.48
N GLN A 225 -27.14 12.53 4.97
CA GLN A 225 -28.44 12.02 4.50
C GLN A 225 -28.65 12.22 3.00
N GLN A 226 -28.11 13.30 2.42
CA GLN A 226 -28.20 13.53 0.98
C GLN A 226 -27.22 12.63 0.22
N ILE A 227 -26.02 12.41 0.75
CA ILE A 227 -25.02 11.52 0.14
C ILE A 227 -25.51 10.07 0.14
N LEU A 228 -26.18 9.64 1.22
CA LEU A 228 -26.75 8.30 1.35
C LEU A 228 -27.81 7.96 0.29
N THR A 229 -28.37 8.96 -0.42
CA THR A 229 -29.30 8.69 -1.54
C THR A 229 -28.63 8.08 -2.78
N ARG A 230 -27.31 7.85 -2.75
CA ARG A 230 -26.51 7.27 -3.84
C ARG A 230 -26.33 5.76 -3.76
N VAL A 231 -26.79 5.14 -2.68
CA VAL A 231 -26.81 3.70 -2.43
C VAL A 231 -28.24 3.23 -2.23
#